data_AF-A0A9D4KQT8-F1
#
_entry.id   AF-A0A9D4KQT8-F1
#
_cell.length_a   1.000
_cell.length_b   1.000
_cell.length_c   1.000
_cell.angle_alpha   90.00
_cell.angle_beta   90.00
_cell.angle_gamma   90.00
#
_symmetry.space_group_name_H-M   'P 1'
#
loop_
_entity.id
_entity.type
_entity.pdbx_description
1 polymer ?
#
loop_
_entity_poly.entity_id
_entity_poly.type
_entity_poly.pdbx_seq_one_letter_code
_entity_poly.pdbx_strand_id
1 'polypeptide(L)'
;MRASFESLSNRIEQLETSIDNKIKTQVQTEVGQAISKIKTDLNKELTKIRDDVKHASANETRRHSNENTQCEYDSESSTLAIVIRNLPDSREENTLHKVNTLLKDGLLLNVKAVAAERKMVKSNYEHGIIIAKCKNKDELDKIL
;
A
#
# COMPACT_ATOMS: atom_id res chain seq x y z
N MET A 1 7.06 77.04 12.76
CA MET A 1 6.91 76.19 11.56
C MET A 1 7.83 74.96 11.59
N ARG A 2 9.14 75.12 11.80
CA ARG A 2 10.11 73.99 11.82
C ARG A 2 9.88 72.95 12.93
N ALA A 3 9.69 73.41 14.18
CA ALA A 3 9.41 72.53 15.33
C ALA A 3 8.12 71.71 15.18
N SER A 4 7.10 72.26 14.50
CA SER A 4 5.84 71.58 14.23
C SER A 4 6.00 70.46 13.20
N PHE A 5 6.89 70.64 12.23
CA PHE A 5 7.21 69.65 11.20
C PHE A 5 8.00 68.48 11.79
N GLU A 6 8.97 68.78 12.63
CA GLU A 6 9.83 67.80 13.32
C GLU A 6 9.02 66.93 14.29
N SER A 7 8.07 67.53 15.01
CA SER A 7 7.11 66.79 15.84
C SER A 7 6.21 65.84 15.02
N LEU A 8 5.80 66.25 13.82
CA LEU A 8 5.01 65.42 12.91
C LEU A 8 5.83 64.23 12.38
N SER A 9 7.09 64.49 11.97
CA SER A 9 8.01 63.45 11.51
C SER A 9 8.25 62.38 12.57
N ASN A 10 8.50 62.79 13.82
CA ASN A 10 8.69 61.84 14.92
C ASN A 10 7.44 61.00 15.21
N ARG A 11 6.24 61.58 15.07
CA ARG A 11 4.98 60.83 15.23
C ARG A 11 4.77 59.82 14.11
N ILE A 12 5.19 60.13 12.89
CA ILE A 12 5.13 59.21 11.75
C ILE A 12 6.05 58.01 12.01
N GLU A 13 7.31 58.23 12.39
CA GLU A 13 8.26 57.15 12.70
C GLU A 13 7.77 56.24 13.84
N GLN A 14 7.16 56.83 14.88
CA GLN A 14 6.56 56.08 15.98
C GLN A 14 5.38 55.22 15.52
N LEU A 15 4.55 55.74 14.61
CA LEU A 15 3.42 55.00 14.05
C LEU A 15 3.89 53.84 13.16
N GLU A 16 4.88 54.07 12.30
CA GLU A 16 5.48 53.04 11.46
C GLU A 16 6.03 51.89 12.32
N THR A 17 6.81 52.22 13.34
CA THR A 17 7.35 51.24 14.29
C THR A 17 6.25 50.48 15.04
N SER A 18 5.17 51.17 15.43
CA SER A 18 4.05 50.53 16.14
C SER A 18 3.28 49.57 15.23
N ILE A 19 3.08 49.94 13.96
CA ILE A 19 2.40 49.12 12.96
C ILE A 19 3.23 47.87 12.67
N ASP A 20 4.53 48.00 12.41
CA ASP A 20 5.41 46.86 12.14
C ASP A 20 5.43 45.86 13.29
N ASN A 21 5.49 46.36 14.53
CA ASN A 21 5.44 45.50 15.71
C ASN A 21 4.09 44.77 15.83
N LYS A 22 2.97 45.47 15.62
CA LYS A 22 1.64 44.84 15.64
C LYS A 22 1.49 43.76 14.57
N ILE A 23 1.91 44.05 13.34
CA ILE A 23 1.88 43.10 12.23
C ILE A 23 2.73 41.87 12.58
N LYS A 24 3.96 42.07 13.05
CA LYS A 24 4.85 40.98 13.44
C LYS A 24 4.23 40.10 14.53
N THR A 25 3.64 40.70 15.57
CA THR A 25 3.01 39.96 16.66
C THR A 25 1.76 39.21 16.19
N GLN A 26 0.90 39.82 15.37
CA GLN A 26 -0.28 39.14 14.84
C GLN A 26 0.09 37.96 13.94
N VAL A 27 1.03 38.17 13.01
CA VAL A 27 1.51 37.09 12.13
C VAL A 27 2.11 35.95 12.96
N GLN A 28 2.99 36.24 13.92
CA GLN A 28 3.58 35.20 14.77
C GLN A 28 2.53 34.44 15.59
N THR A 29 1.54 35.15 16.12
CA THR A 29 0.53 34.53 17.00
C THR A 29 -0.48 33.73 16.20
N GLU A 30 -1.14 34.34 15.23
CA GLU A 30 -2.25 33.72 14.50
C GLU A 30 -1.73 32.63 13.56
N VAL A 31 -0.70 32.93 12.76
CA VAL A 31 -0.12 31.94 11.84
C VAL A 31 0.63 30.85 12.62
N GLY A 32 1.36 31.22 13.68
CA GLY A 32 2.07 30.25 14.52
C GLY A 32 1.12 29.27 15.23
N GLN A 33 -0.02 29.74 15.72
CA GLN A 33 -1.06 28.88 16.32
C GLN A 33 -1.72 27.98 15.27
N ALA A 34 -2.07 28.52 14.10
CA ALA A 34 -2.66 27.75 13.01
C ALA A 34 -1.72 26.62 12.55
N ILE A 35 -0.44 26.92 12.32
CA ILE A 35 0.58 25.93 11.94
C ILE A 35 0.73 24.86 13.02
N SER A 36 0.76 25.25 14.30
CA SER A 36 0.90 24.31 15.41
C SER A 36 -0.30 23.35 15.51
N LYS A 37 -1.51 23.86 15.26
CA LYS A 37 -2.72 23.04 15.22
C LYS A 37 -2.70 22.04 14.06
N ILE A 38 -2.39 22.50 12.84
CA ILE A 38 -2.27 21.64 11.65
C ILE A 38 -1.26 20.52 11.89
N LYS A 39 -0.09 20.86 12.44
CA LYS A 39 0.96 19.87 12.74
C LYS A 39 0.48 18.81 13.73
N THR A 40 -0.29 19.22 14.75
CA THR A 40 -0.84 18.32 15.74
C THR A 40 -1.88 17.36 15.14
N ASP A 41 -2.77 17.88 14.30
CA ASP A 41 -3.83 17.09 13.67
C ASP A 41 -3.25 16.08 12.67
N LEU A 42 -2.27 16.50 11.85
CA LEU A 42 -1.55 15.58 10.95
C LEU A 42 -0.82 14.46 11.69
N ASN A 43 -0.17 14.76 12.81
CA ASN A 43 0.51 13.74 13.62
C ASN A 43 -0.47 12.70 14.19
N LYS A 44 -1.69 13.12 14.57
CA LYS A 44 -2.72 12.21 15.05
C LYS A 44 -3.20 11.28 13.95
N GLU A 45 -3.51 11.81 12.77
CA GLU A 45 -3.97 11.00 11.63
C GLU A 45 -2.88 10.03 11.15
N LEU A 46 -1.62 10.45 11.10
CA LEU A 46 -0.49 9.55 10.78
C LEU A 46 -0.33 8.42 11.81
N THR A 47 -0.58 8.70 13.08
CA THR A 47 -0.53 7.68 14.14
C THR A 47 -1.64 6.66 13.95
N LYS A 48 -2.87 7.10 13.67
CA LYS A 48 -3.99 6.19 13.39
C LYS A 48 -3.71 5.29 12.18
N ILE A 49 -3.27 5.87 11.06
CA ILE A 49 -2.93 5.11 9.86
C ILE A 49 -1.84 4.07 10.16
N ARG A 50 -0.81 4.44 10.93
CA ARG A 50 0.24 3.52 11.34
C ARG A 50 -0.31 2.35 12.14
N ASP A 51 -1.23 2.60 13.07
CA ASP A 51 -1.80 1.55 13.91
C ASP A 51 -2.76 0.65 13.11
N ASP A 52 -3.56 1.22 12.22
CA ASP A 52 -4.44 0.47 11.31
C ASP A 52 -3.63 -0.48 10.41
N VAL A 53 -2.52 -0.02 9.84
CA VAL A 53 -1.62 -0.86 9.02
C VAL A 53 -0.99 -1.98 9.84
N LYS A 54 -0.54 -1.69 11.07
CA LYS A 54 0.01 -2.74 11.97
C LYS A 54 -1.04 -3.80 12.29
N HIS A 55 -2.27 -3.39 12.57
CA HIS A 55 -3.36 -4.31 12.88
C HIS A 55 -3.79 -5.13 11.67
N ALA A 56 -3.86 -4.52 10.48
CA ALA A 56 -4.14 -5.24 9.23
C ALA A 56 -3.09 -6.32 8.94
N SER A 57 -1.81 -5.97 9.03
CA SER A 57 -0.70 -6.90 8.79
C SER A 57 -0.64 -8.04 9.82
N ALA A 58 -0.90 -7.74 11.09
CA ALA A 58 -0.97 -8.75 12.15
C ALA A 58 -2.15 -9.71 11.95
N ASN A 59 -3.30 -9.22 11.47
CA ASN A 59 -4.47 -10.05 11.18
C ASN A 59 -4.29 -10.93 9.94
N GLU A 60 -3.64 -10.44 8.88
CA GLU A 60 -3.31 -11.26 7.70
C GLU A 60 -2.33 -12.38 8.05
N THR A 61 -1.30 -12.08 8.85
CA THR A 61 -0.29 -13.09 9.25
C THR A 61 -0.88 -14.20 10.11
N ARG A 62 -1.81 -13.89 11.04
CA ARG A 62 -2.44 -14.89 11.91
C ARG A 62 -3.54 -15.71 11.25
N ARG A 63 -4.24 -15.18 10.24
CA ARG A 63 -5.26 -15.97 9.51
C ARG A 63 -4.64 -16.97 8.55
N HIS A 64 -3.46 -16.67 8.00
CA HIS A 64 -2.78 -17.59 7.08
C HIS A 64 -2.12 -18.80 7.76
N SER A 65 -1.98 -18.85 9.09
CA SER A 65 -1.49 -20.06 9.78
C SER A 65 -2.57 -21.12 9.99
N ASN A 66 -3.85 -20.75 9.99
CA ASN A 66 -4.95 -21.65 10.40
C ASN A 66 -5.82 -22.15 9.24
N GLU A 67 -5.64 -21.61 8.03
CA GLU A 67 -6.39 -22.00 6.82
C GLU A 67 -5.48 -22.58 5.73
N ASN A 68 -4.39 -23.24 6.11
CA ASN A 68 -3.74 -24.18 5.20
C ASN A 68 -4.67 -25.38 5.05
N THR A 69 -5.60 -25.26 4.11
CA THR A 69 -6.36 -26.40 3.58
C THR A 69 -5.30 -27.40 3.12
N GLN A 70 -5.28 -28.53 3.82
CA GLN A 70 -4.42 -29.67 3.57
C GLN A 70 -4.45 -29.97 2.08
N CYS A 71 -3.35 -29.68 1.38
CA CYS A 71 -3.17 -30.14 0.02
C CYS A 71 -3.12 -31.66 0.10
N GLU A 72 -4.16 -32.35 -0.38
CA GLU A 72 -4.10 -33.79 -0.58
C GLU A 72 -2.95 -34.07 -1.56
N TYR A 73 -1.87 -34.61 -1.01
CA TYR A 73 -0.71 -35.02 -1.74
C TYR A 73 -1.00 -36.42 -2.28
N ASP A 74 -1.42 -36.49 -3.54
CA ASP A 74 -1.61 -37.76 -4.24
C ASP A 74 -0.22 -38.29 -4.62
N SER A 75 0.33 -39.20 -3.81
CA SER A 75 1.74 -39.62 -3.86
C SER A 75 2.12 -40.42 -5.12
N GLU A 76 1.16 -40.71 -6.00
CA GLU A 76 1.38 -41.49 -7.23
C GLU A 76 1.62 -40.64 -8.48
N SER A 77 1.47 -39.31 -8.41
CA SER A 77 1.75 -38.44 -9.55
C SER A 77 2.91 -37.49 -9.26
N SER A 78 3.88 -37.39 -10.18
CA SER A 78 4.99 -36.42 -10.17
C SER A 78 4.52 -34.95 -10.30
N THR A 79 3.28 -34.65 -9.92
CA THR A 79 2.61 -33.38 -10.17
C THR A 79 2.74 -32.46 -8.96
N LEU A 80 3.32 -31.29 -9.15
CA LEU A 80 3.37 -30.25 -8.12
C LEU A 80 2.08 -29.43 -8.16
N ALA A 81 1.37 -29.36 -7.02
CA ALA A 81 0.24 -28.45 -6.85
C ALA A 81 0.74 -27.10 -6.32
N ILE A 82 0.47 -26.01 -7.05
CA ILE A 82 0.83 -24.64 -6.65
C ILE A 82 -0.44 -23.84 -6.39
N VAL A 83 -0.49 -23.15 -5.25
CA VAL A 83 -1.56 -22.20 -4.91
C VAL A 83 -1.06 -20.78 -5.14
N ILE A 84 -1.68 -20.06 -6.07
CA ILE A 84 -1.36 -18.66 -6.38
C ILE A 84 -2.49 -17.78 -5.85
N ARG A 85 -2.14 -16.84 -4.96
CA ARG A 85 -3.07 -15.85 -4.39
C ARG A 85 -2.91 -14.51 -5.10
N ASN A 86 -3.98 -13.72 -5.14
CA ASN A 86 -4.00 -12.36 -5.68
C ASN A 86 -3.56 -12.25 -7.14
N LEU A 87 -3.69 -13.32 -7.94
CA LEU A 87 -3.47 -13.20 -9.37
C LEU A 87 -4.63 -12.40 -9.98
N PRO A 88 -4.38 -11.25 -10.63
CA PRO A 88 -5.44 -10.41 -11.17
C PRO A 88 -6.32 -11.19 -12.14
N ASP A 89 -7.63 -11.01 -11.99
CA ASP A 89 -8.56 -11.53 -12.98
C ASP A 89 -8.54 -10.61 -14.21
N SER A 90 -8.42 -11.20 -15.41
CA SER A 90 -8.50 -10.45 -16.67
C SER A 90 -9.53 -11.16 -17.53
N ARG A 91 -10.53 -10.41 -17.99
CA ARG A 91 -11.72 -10.94 -18.68
C ARG A 91 -11.38 -11.68 -19.97
N GLU A 92 -10.22 -11.44 -20.55
CA GLU A 92 -9.83 -11.94 -21.88
C GLU A 92 -8.67 -12.94 -21.85
N GLU A 93 -8.09 -13.21 -20.69
CA GLU A 93 -6.81 -13.92 -20.62
C GLU A 93 -6.92 -15.29 -19.96
N ASN A 94 -6.43 -16.31 -20.65
CA ASN A 94 -6.48 -17.70 -20.18
C ASN A 94 -5.66 -17.88 -18.88
N THR A 95 -6.31 -18.36 -17.82
CA THR A 95 -5.70 -18.59 -16.51
C THR A 95 -4.45 -19.50 -16.59
N LEU A 96 -4.49 -20.55 -17.42
CA LEU A 96 -3.35 -21.45 -17.61
C LEU A 96 -2.17 -20.75 -18.30
N HIS A 97 -2.44 -19.83 -19.22
CA HIS A 97 -1.39 -19.04 -19.88
C HIS A 97 -0.69 -18.14 -18.87
N LYS A 98 -1.44 -17.38 -18.07
CA LYS A 98 -0.89 -16.52 -17.00
C LYS A 98 -0.01 -17.28 -16.02
N VAL A 99 -0.48 -18.44 -15.56
CA VAL A 99 0.29 -19.26 -14.63
C VAL A 99 1.60 -19.71 -15.27
N ASN A 100 1.58 -20.14 -16.54
CA ASN A 100 2.80 -20.53 -17.24
C ASN A 100 3.77 -19.36 -17.48
N THR A 101 3.26 -18.16 -17.77
CA THR A 101 4.08 -16.93 -17.87
C THR A 101 4.73 -16.62 -16.52
N LEU A 102 3.99 -16.69 -15.41
CA LEU A 102 4.54 -16.49 -14.08
C LEU A 102 5.59 -17.53 -13.68
N LEU A 103 5.35 -18.81 -13.99
CA LEU A 103 6.30 -19.87 -13.69
C LEU A 103 7.60 -19.73 -14.51
N LYS A 104 7.47 -19.27 -15.76
CA LYS A 104 8.61 -19.05 -16.66
C LYS A 104 9.39 -17.80 -16.28
N ASP A 105 8.72 -16.66 -16.14
CA ASP A 105 9.38 -15.35 -16.07
C ASP A 105 9.57 -14.87 -14.62
N GLY A 106 8.71 -15.28 -13.69
CA GLY A 106 8.75 -14.86 -12.30
C GLY A 106 9.51 -15.82 -11.38
N LEU A 107 9.21 -17.12 -11.47
CA LEU A 107 9.78 -18.14 -10.57
C LEU A 107 10.95 -18.93 -11.19
N LEU A 108 11.19 -18.79 -12.50
CA LEU A 108 12.26 -19.47 -13.24
C LEU A 108 12.29 -21.00 -13.02
N LEU A 109 11.13 -21.62 -12.81
CA LEU A 109 11.05 -23.06 -12.54
C LEU A 109 11.04 -23.86 -13.86
N ASN A 110 11.73 -25.02 -13.87
CA ASN A 110 11.67 -25.96 -15.01
C ASN A 110 10.39 -26.80 -15.03
N VAL A 111 9.24 -26.17 -14.79
CA VAL A 111 7.93 -26.80 -14.73
C VAL A 111 6.95 -26.07 -15.63
N LYS A 112 5.94 -26.80 -16.10
CA LYS A 112 4.84 -26.27 -16.90
C LYS A 112 3.53 -26.62 -16.23
N ALA A 113 2.66 -25.64 -16.05
CA ALA A 113 1.29 -25.88 -15.62
C ALA A 113 0.54 -26.57 -16.77
N VAL A 114 -0.05 -27.72 -16.47
CA VAL A 114 -0.87 -28.52 -17.38
C VAL A 114 -2.37 -28.29 -17.15
N ALA A 115 -2.73 -27.86 -15.95
CA ALA A 115 -4.07 -27.40 -15.61
C ALA A 115 -3.98 -26.28 -14.58
N ALA A 116 -4.89 -25.31 -14.66
CA ALA A 116 -5.01 -24.23 -13.70
C ALA A 116 -6.48 -23.84 -13.56
N GLU A 117 -6.99 -23.87 -12.33
CA GLU A 117 -8.37 -23.53 -12.01
C GLU A 117 -8.40 -22.39 -11.00
N ARG A 118 -9.18 -21.34 -11.30
CA ARG A 118 -9.47 -20.29 -10.33
C ARG A 118 -10.67 -20.71 -9.48
N LYS A 119 -10.47 -20.78 -8.17
CA LYS A 119 -11.54 -21.00 -7.19
C LYS A 119 -11.76 -19.73 -6.39
N MET A 120 -13.01 -19.35 -6.21
CA MET A 120 -13.39 -18.24 -5.34
C MET A 120 -13.46 -18.75 -3.91
N VAL A 121 -12.64 -18.20 -3.03
CA VAL A 121 -12.71 -18.50 -1.60
C VAL A 121 -13.60 -17.47 -0.95
N LYS A 122 -14.73 -17.93 -0.40
CA LYS A 122 -15.61 -17.10 0.43
C LYS A 122 -15.00 -16.96 1.82
N SER A 123 -14.03 -16.07 1.97
CA SER A 123 -13.60 -15.57 3.28
C SER A 123 -14.20 -14.17 3.50
N ASN A 124 -13.84 -13.50 4.60
CA ASN A 124 -14.29 -12.12 4.89
C ASN A 124 -14.01 -11.11 3.76
N TYR A 125 -13.13 -11.47 2.81
CA TYR A 125 -12.92 -10.76 1.56
C TYR A 125 -12.93 -11.78 0.42
N GLU A 126 -13.81 -11.59 -0.57
CA GLU A 126 -13.86 -12.46 -1.75
C GLU A 126 -12.53 -12.34 -2.51
N HIS A 127 -11.70 -13.39 -2.45
CA HIS A 127 -10.45 -13.46 -3.19
C HIS A 127 -10.40 -14.75 -4.01
N GLY A 128 -9.90 -14.62 -5.23
CA GLY A 128 -9.66 -15.77 -6.11
C GLY A 128 -8.32 -16.41 -5.79
N ILE A 129 -8.32 -17.71 -5.51
CA ILE A 129 -7.11 -18.54 -5.50
C ILE A 129 -7.02 -19.27 -6.84
N ILE A 130 -5.81 -19.55 -7.30
CA ILE A 130 -5.60 -20.45 -8.45
C ILE A 130 -4.86 -21.68 -7.96
N ILE A 131 -5.41 -22.84 -8.31
CA ILE A 131 -4.77 -24.14 -8.09
C ILE A 131 -4.25 -24.61 -9.43
N ALA A 132 -2.93 -24.74 -9.54
CA ALA A 132 -2.26 -25.20 -10.75
C ALA A 132 -1.62 -26.57 -10.54
N LYS A 133 -1.86 -27.50 -11.48
CA LYS A 133 -1.15 -28.78 -11.58
C LYS A 133 0.02 -28.61 -12.53
N CYS A 134 1.23 -28.86 -12.05
CA CYS A 134 2.46 -28.64 -12.81
C CYS A 134 3.23 -29.94 -13.01
N LYS A 135 3.88 -30.09 -14.17
CA LYS A 135 4.79 -31.19 -14.49
C LYS A 135 6.16 -30.67 -14.87
N ASN A 136 7.19 -31.51 -14.75
CA ASN A 136 8.54 -31.18 -15.24
C ASN A 136 8.49 -31.03 -16.77
N LYS A 137 9.13 -29.98 -17.31
CA LYS A 137 9.24 -29.75 -18.76
C LYS A 137 10.01 -30.87 -19.45
N ASP A 138 11.07 -31.38 -18.82
CA ASP A 138 11.92 -32.44 -19.38
C ASP A 138 11.18 -33.77 -19.57
N GLU A 139 10.10 -33.99 -18.81
CA GLU A 139 9.21 -35.15 -18.95
C GLU A 139 8.14 -34.93 -20.02
N LEU A 140 7.68 -33.69 -20.20
CA LEU A 140 6.71 -33.35 -21.25
C LEU A 140 7.34 -33.45 -22.65
N ASP A 141 8.56 -32.96 -22.80
CA ASP A 141 9.26 -32.93 -24.09
C ASP A 141 9.71 -34.33 -24.56
N LYS A 142 9.68 -35.35 -23.69
CA LYS A 142 9.92 -36.75 -24.04
C LYS A 142 8.68 -37.49 -24.57
N ILE A 143 7.50 -36.92 -24.38
CA ILE A 143 6.20 -37.54 -24.72
C ILE A 143 5.66 -37.00 -26.07
N LEU A 144 6.27 -35.95 -26.63
CA LEU A 144 5.97 -35.37 -27.95
C LEU A 144 7.02 -35.78 -28.98
#